data_AF-A0A2S8J439-F1
#
_entry.id   AF-A0A2S8J439-F1
#
_cell.length_a   1.000
_cell.length_b   1.000
_cell.length_c   1.000
_cell.angle_alpha   90.00
_cell.angle_beta   90.00
_cell.angle_gamma   90.00
#
_symmetry.space_group_name_H-M   'P 1'
#
loop_
_entity.id
_entity.type
_entity.pdbx_description
1 polymer ?
#
loop_
_entity_poly.entity_id
_entity_poly.type
_entity_poly.pdbx_seq_one_letter_code
_entity_poly.pdbx_strand_id
1 'polypeptide(L)'
;MNIPRPMIAMTVAALSIAAFSQAFAAQAKTRQEVRRELVRARHDGVIPSPNHDYPASPAAVARNQEIHRSTVHRGEKAPTVDAHDNRFAVR
;
A
#
# COMPACT_ATOMS: atom_id res chain seq x y z
N MET A 1 -0.07 47.11 -18.89
CA MET A 1 0.88 46.58 -17.90
C MET A 1 1.55 45.37 -18.54
N ASN A 2 2.77 45.55 -19.03
CA ASN A 2 3.42 44.59 -19.92
C ASN A 2 4.28 43.68 -19.04
N ILE A 3 3.79 42.47 -18.75
CA ILE A 3 4.54 41.53 -17.92
C ILE A 3 5.82 41.15 -18.69
N PRO A 4 7.01 41.38 -18.12
CA PRO A 4 8.24 41.11 -18.84
C PRO A 4 8.42 39.60 -19.01
N ARG A 5 8.78 39.17 -20.22
CA ARG A 5 9.09 37.77 -20.58
C ARG A 5 9.93 37.01 -19.54
N PRO A 6 11.00 37.57 -18.93
CA PRO A 6 11.74 36.86 -17.88
C PRO A 6 10.90 36.57 -16.62
N MET A 7 9.93 37.41 -16.28
CA MET A 7 9.05 37.23 -15.13
C MET A 7 8.05 36.09 -15.38
N ILE A 8 7.61 35.89 -16.62
CA ILE A 8 6.79 34.72 -17.02
C ILE A 8 7.61 33.43 -16.91
N ALA A 9 8.86 33.44 -17.36
CA ALA A 9 9.73 32.26 -17.26
C ALA A 9 10.03 31.89 -15.80
N MET A 10 10.25 32.88 -14.94
CA MET A 10 10.47 32.69 -13.50
C MET A 10 9.24 32.12 -12.79
N THR A 11 8.03 32.61 -13.08
CA THR A 11 6.81 32.09 -12.46
C THR A 11 6.49 30.67 -12.91
N VAL A 12 6.71 30.34 -14.20
CA VAL A 12 6.56 28.96 -14.70
C VAL A 12 7.57 28.02 -14.03
N ALA A 13 8.83 28.41 -13.93
CA ALA A 13 9.86 27.59 -13.28
C ALA A 13 9.55 27.35 -11.79
N ALA A 14 9.13 28.38 -11.05
CA ALA A 14 8.75 28.24 -9.64
C ALA A 14 7.55 27.31 -9.44
N LEU A 15 6.55 27.40 -10.33
CA LEU A 15 5.37 26.53 -10.29
C LEU A 15 5.73 25.07 -10.60
N SER A 16 6.63 24.84 -11.56
CA SER A 16 7.14 23.50 -11.89
C SER A 16 7.92 22.87 -10.73
N ILE A 17 8.78 23.63 -10.05
CA ILE A 17 9.55 23.12 -8.90
C ILE A 17 8.61 22.75 -7.74
N ALA A 18 7.62 23.58 -7.43
CA ALA A 18 6.64 23.31 -6.39
C ALA A 18 5.76 22.08 -6.68
N ALA A 19 5.40 21.84 -7.94
CA ALA A 19 4.64 20.66 -8.36
C ALA A 19 5.46 19.36 -8.21
N PHE A 20 6.73 19.36 -8.62
CA PHE A 20 7.61 18.20 -8.47
C PHE A 20 7.94 17.90 -7.00
N SER A 21 8.10 18.94 -6.16
CA SER A 21 8.36 18.75 -4.72
C SER A 21 7.19 18.08 -3.99
N GLN A 22 5.95 18.37 -4.38
CA GLN A 22 4.76 17.72 -3.80
C GLN A 22 4.63 16.25 -4.22
N ALA A 23 5.03 15.91 -5.45
CA ALA A 23 5.04 14.53 -5.94
C ALA A 23 6.11 13.67 -5.24
N PHE A 24 7.25 14.26 -4.88
CA PHE A 24 8.30 13.58 -4.10
C PHE A 24 7.98 13.50 -2.60
N ALA A 25 7.21 14.46 -2.09
CA ALA A 25 6.64 14.46 -0.76
C ALA A 25 5.35 13.63 -0.63
N ALA A 26 4.93 12.92 -1.69
CA ALA A 26 4.00 11.80 -1.60
C ALA A 26 4.68 10.67 -0.81
N GLN A 27 4.69 10.89 0.49
CA GLN A 27 5.37 10.23 1.58
C GLN A 27 5.88 8.82 1.28
N ALA A 28 7.20 8.67 1.18
CA ALA A 28 7.84 7.37 1.26
C ALA A 28 7.41 6.71 2.57
N LYS A 29 6.59 5.65 2.48
CA LYS A 29 6.16 4.88 3.65
C LYS A 29 7.41 4.40 4.38
N THR A 30 7.43 4.60 5.69
CA THR A 30 8.45 4.00 6.55
C THR A 30 8.37 2.48 6.44
N ARG A 31 9.49 1.78 6.69
CA ARG A 31 9.48 0.30 6.66
C ARG A 31 8.42 -0.29 7.60
N GLN A 32 8.16 0.38 8.72
CA GLN A 32 7.13 -0.03 9.68
C GLN A 32 5.72 0.10 9.08
N GLU A 33 5.44 1.16 8.35
CA GLU A 33 4.16 1.34 7.65
C GLU A 33 3.95 0.30 6.56
N VAL A 34 4.98 0.04 5.75
CA VAL A 34 4.93 -1.01 4.71
C VAL A 34 4.66 -2.36 5.34
N ARG A 35 5.31 -2.70 6.45
CA ARG A 35 5.06 -3.96 7.16
C ARG A 35 3.62 -4.07 7.65
N ARG A 36 3.06 -3.00 8.23
CA ARG A 36 1.66 -2.98 8.68
C ARG A 36 0.68 -3.22 7.53
N GLU A 37 0.96 -2.61 6.38
CA GLU A 37 0.14 -2.78 5.19
C GLU A 37 0.24 -4.20 4.63
N LEU A 38 1.43 -4.80 4.60
CA LEU A 38 1.62 -6.17 4.16
C LEU A 38 0.91 -7.18 5.09
N VAL A 39 0.93 -6.93 6.40
CA VAL A 39 0.16 -7.74 7.37
C VAL A 39 -1.33 -7.68 7.05
N ARG A 40 -1.87 -6.47 6.82
CA ARG A 40 -3.27 -6.29 6.43
C ARG A 40 -3.59 -6.97 5.10
N ALA A 41 -2.76 -6.78 4.08
CA ALA A 41 -2.94 -7.41 2.77
C ALA A 41 -2.92 -8.95 2.84
N ARG A 42 -2.12 -9.53 3.75
CA ARG A 42 -2.11 -10.97 4.00
C ARG A 42 -3.39 -11.43 4.70
N HIS A 43 -3.83 -10.71 5.72
CA HIS A 43 -5.09 -10.98 6.41
C HIS A 43 -6.28 -10.95 5.43
N ASP A 44 -6.30 -9.95 4.55
CA ASP A 44 -7.34 -9.78 3.53
C ASP A 44 -7.24 -10.79 2.37
N GLY A 45 -6.19 -11.62 2.35
CA GLY A 45 -5.98 -12.68 1.35
C GLY A 45 -5.55 -12.18 -0.04
N VAL A 46 -5.24 -10.88 -0.19
CA VAL A 46 -4.92 -10.27 -1.49
C VAL A 46 -3.47 -10.52 -1.94
N ILE A 47 -2.61 -11.05 -1.07
CA ILE A 47 -1.26 -11.48 -1.45
C ILE A 47 -1.34 -12.88 -2.10
N PRO A 48 -1.10 -13.01 -3.41
CA PRO A 48 -1.09 -14.31 -4.06
C PRO A 48 0.09 -15.14 -3.56
N SER A 49 -0.13 -16.45 -3.39
CA SER A 49 0.94 -17.41 -3.09
C SER A 49 1.77 -17.77 -4.34
N PRO A 50 1.16 -17.98 -5.53
CA PRO A 50 1.90 -18.19 -6.77
C PRO A 50 2.35 -16.88 -7.42
N ASN A 51 3.57 -16.85 -7.95
CA ASN A 51 4.14 -15.66 -8.60
C ASN A 51 3.45 -15.25 -9.92
N HIS A 52 2.65 -16.13 -10.53
CA HIS A 52 2.02 -15.91 -11.85
C HIS A 52 0.57 -15.43 -11.77
N ASP A 53 -0.05 -15.40 -10.58
CA ASP A 53 -1.45 -15.00 -10.38
C ASP A 53 -1.48 -13.57 -9.82
N TYR A 54 -0.95 -12.61 -10.59
CA TYR A 54 -0.91 -11.20 -10.22
C TYR A 54 -1.64 -10.33 -11.26
N PRO A 55 -2.63 -9.53 -10.85
CA PRO A 55 -3.21 -9.45 -9.50
C PRO A 55 -3.99 -10.72 -9.12
N ALA A 56 -4.08 -11.02 -7.81
CA ALA A 56 -4.75 -12.21 -7.32
C ALA A 56 -6.21 -12.29 -7.81
N SER A 57 -6.60 -13.41 -8.40
CA SER A 57 -7.99 -13.64 -8.80
C SER A 57 -8.94 -13.64 -7.58
N PRO A 58 -10.24 -13.27 -7.74
CA PRO A 58 -11.20 -13.29 -6.63
C PRO A 58 -11.31 -14.66 -5.94
N ALA A 59 -11.20 -15.75 -6.70
CA ALA A 59 -11.18 -17.11 -6.16
C ALA A 59 -9.92 -17.38 -5.32
N ALA A 60 -8.76 -16.88 -5.76
CA ALA A 60 -7.53 -16.97 -4.97
C ALA A 60 -7.63 -16.18 -3.67
N VAL A 61 -8.22 -14.97 -3.71
CA VAL A 61 -8.46 -14.14 -2.52
C VAL A 61 -9.36 -14.88 -1.52
N ALA A 62 -10.51 -15.40 -1.96
CA ALA A 62 -11.44 -16.13 -1.10
C ALA A 62 -10.80 -17.38 -0.46
N ARG A 63 -10.04 -18.15 -1.25
CA ARG A 63 -9.28 -19.30 -0.75
C ARG A 63 -8.23 -18.88 0.29
N ASN A 64 -7.48 -17.82 0.04
CA ASN A 64 -6.45 -17.33 0.96
C ASN A 64 -7.07 -16.86 2.27
N GLN A 65 -8.21 -16.16 2.22
CA GLN A 65 -8.97 -15.75 3.41
C GLN A 65 -9.43 -16.96 4.23
N GLU A 66 -9.95 -18.01 3.58
CA GLU A 66 -10.39 -19.21 4.29
C GLU A 66 -9.23 -19.98 4.93
N ILE A 67 -8.10 -20.11 4.22
CA ILE A 67 -6.88 -20.70 4.79
C ILE A 67 -6.41 -19.88 5.99
N HIS A 68 -6.36 -18.55 5.85
CA HIS A 68 -5.95 -17.66 6.93
C HIS A 68 -6.87 -17.77 8.15
N ARG A 69 -8.19 -17.72 7.94
CA ARG A 69 -9.21 -17.88 8.99
C ARG A 69 -9.09 -19.22 9.72
N SER A 70 -8.92 -20.32 8.98
CA SER A 70 -8.83 -21.66 9.58
C SER A 70 -7.51 -21.94 10.33
N THR A 71 -6.42 -21.29 9.92
CA THR A 71 -5.08 -21.50 10.49
C THR A 71 -4.70 -20.51 11.59
N VAL A 72 -5.12 -19.25 11.46
CA VAL A 72 -4.76 -18.16 12.38
C VAL A 72 -5.90 -17.86 13.36
N HIS A 73 -7.14 -17.79 12.86
CA HIS A 73 -8.31 -17.31 13.60
C HIS A 73 -9.38 -18.39 13.82
N ARG A 74 -8.94 -19.58 14.23
CA ARG A 74 -9.83 -20.75 14.33
C ARG A 74 -11.00 -20.48 15.28
N GLY A 75 -12.23 -20.63 14.76
CA GLY A 75 -13.46 -20.49 15.55
C GLY A 75 -14.04 -19.07 15.54
N GLU A 76 -13.35 -18.12 14.92
CA GLU A 76 -13.82 -16.75 14.78
C GLU A 76 -14.66 -16.57 13.50
N LYS A 77 -15.78 -15.84 13.62
CA LYS A 77 -16.70 -15.60 12.49
C LYS A 77 -16.26 -14.44 11.59
N ALA A 78 -15.64 -13.43 12.18
CA ALA A 78 -15.19 -12.22 11.50
C ALA A 78 -13.85 -11.77 12.12
N PRO A 79 -12.74 -12.43 11.78
CA PRO A 79 -11.45 -12.08 12.33
C PRO A 79 -11.06 -10.66 11.92
N THR A 80 -10.45 -9.94 12.86
CA THR A 80 -9.86 -8.62 12.64
C THR A 80 -8.35 -8.73 12.70
N VAL A 81 -7.63 -7.81 12.04
CA VAL A 81 -6.16 -7.77 12.13
C VAL A 81 -5.72 -7.62 13.59
N ASP A 82 -4.99 -8.60 14.11
CA ASP A 82 -4.63 -8.66 15.53
C ASP A 82 -3.17 -9.15 15.77
N ALA A 83 -2.85 -9.53 17.01
CA ALA A 83 -1.52 -10.00 17.38
C ALA A 83 -1.11 -11.31 16.69
N HIS A 84 -2.05 -12.15 16.26
CA HIS A 84 -1.78 -13.40 15.56
C HIS A 84 -1.22 -13.16 14.14
N ASP A 85 -1.54 -12.03 13.52
CA ASP A 85 -1.10 -11.67 12.17
C ASP A 85 0.33 -11.11 12.13
N ASN A 86 0.82 -10.58 13.26
CA ASN A 86 2.15 -9.99 13.37
C ASN A 86 3.30 -11.02 13.27
N ARG A 87 3.00 -12.33 13.34
CA ARG A 87 3.99 -13.41 13.16
C ARG A 87 4.70 -13.33 11.81
N PHE A 88 4.05 -12.71 10.82
CA PHE A 88 4.57 -12.51 9.47
C PHE A 88 5.31 -11.17 9.28
N ALA A 89 5.25 -10.26 10.25
CA ALA A 89 5.85 -8.92 10.13
C ALA A 89 7.37 -8.90 10.41
N VAL A 90 7.92 -9.97 11.01
CA VAL A 90 9.29 -10.02 11.57
C VAL A 90 10.29 -10.69 10.62
N ARG A 91 9.84 -11.35 9.55
CA ARG A 91 10.71 -12.02 8.57
C ARG A 91 11.25 -11.07 7.51
#